data_AF-A0A944VJN2-F1
#
_entry.id   AF-A0A944VJN2-F1
#
_cell.length_a   1.000
_cell.length_b   1.000
_cell.length_c   1.000
_cell.angle_alpha   90.00
_cell.angle_beta   90.00
_cell.angle_gamma   90.00
#
_symmetry.space_group_name_H-M   'P 1'
#
loop_
_entity.id
_entity.type
_entity.pdbx_description
1 polymer ?
#
loop_
_entity_poly.entity_id
_entity_poly.type
_entity_poly.pdbx_seq_one_letter_code
_entity_poly.pdbx_strand_id
1 'polypeptide(L)'
;MKKNFLLICTFFSCGLMHAPQTTFRFFIKPYPGGYPLTPKKISSLLDTPSKVVAHAVINAQAQKYLPSVGMTAFYQGMMSISDVDGLVSFPIAQKSPKFTLVATPSIFPVFTATRQVNHMEWDDEDDTAMYGIERLQDKATKLYYWQVKAQKLPTKQRIPESGLVVCSKAKHLYVPEGITVTWEGSEWILPTMYVKKGFNSAKRALDAARVRRFFAPMSSGLKKIKHGYQAHVRRYGGL
;
A
#
# COMPACT_ATOMS: atom_id res chain seq x y z
N MET A 1 -19.56 61.99 -28.69
CA MET A 1 -19.47 61.35 -27.36
C MET A 1 -19.45 59.84 -27.52
N LYS A 2 -18.28 59.19 -27.42
CA LYS A 2 -18.14 57.73 -27.53
C LYS A 2 -17.99 57.16 -26.11
N LYS A 3 -18.95 56.33 -25.68
CA LYS A 3 -18.92 55.63 -24.38
C LYS A 3 -18.02 54.40 -24.50
N ASN A 4 -16.87 54.43 -23.84
CA ASN A 4 -15.99 53.27 -23.69
C ASN A 4 -16.62 52.30 -22.68
N PHE A 5 -17.15 51.19 -23.17
CA PHE A 5 -17.66 50.10 -22.35
C PHE A 5 -16.49 49.14 -22.06
N LEU A 6 -15.82 49.35 -20.93
CA LEU A 6 -14.72 48.51 -20.48
C LEU A 6 -15.31 47.21 -19.91
N LEU A 7 -15.36 46.16 -20.73
CA LEU A 7 -15.85 44.84 -20.34
C LEU A 7 -14.76 44.14 -19.51
N ILE A 8 -14.86 44.26 -18.19
CA ILE A 8 -13.99 43.55 -17.24
C ILE A 8 -14.40 42.08 -17.28
N CYS A 9 -13.76 41.30 -18.15
CA CYS A 9 -13.77 39.84 -18.08
C CYS A 9 -12.99 39.42 -16.83
N THR A 10 -13.67 39.35 -15.69
CA THR A 10 -13.19 38.64 -14.51
C THR A 10 -13.00 37.19 -14.90
N PHE A 11 -11.75 36.82 -15.19
CA PHE A 11 -11.30 35.44 -15.27
C PHE A 11 -11.58 34.78 -13.93
N PHE A 12 -12.78 34.23 -13.78
CA PHE A 12 -13.12 33.28 -12.73
C PHE A 12 -12.31 32.01 -13.06
N SER A 13 -11.03 32.03 -12.70
CA SER A 13 -10.21 30.84 -12.58
C SER A 13 -10.80 30.03 -11.43
N CYS A 14 -11.89 29.34 -11.74
CA CYS A 14 -12.44 28.30 -10.91
C CYS A 14 -11.37 27.22 -10.88
N GLY A 15 -10.41 27.38 -9.97
CA GLY A 15 -9.40 26.38 -9.70
C GLY A 15 -10.17 25.09 -9.45
N LEU A 16 -9.98 24.12 -10.34
CA LEU A 16 -10.47 22.76 -10.17
C LEU A 16 -9.85 22.26 -8.87
N MET A 17 -10.54 22.51 -7.75
CA MET A 17 -10.24 21.91 -6.47
C MET A 17 -10.42 20.42 -6.69
N HIS A 18 -9.31 19.74 -6.99
CA HIS A 18 -9.28 18.29 -7.05
C HIS A 18 -9.75 17.82 -5.70
N ALA A 19 -10.94 17.21 -5.65
CA ALA A 19 -11.45 16.61 -4.44
C ALA A 19 -10.33 15.72 -3.88
N PRO A 20 -9.92 15.91 -2.62
CA PRO A 20 -8.82 15.16 -2.05
C PRO A 20 -9.17 13.68 -2.17
N GLN A 21 -8.38 12.93 -2.94
CA GLN A 21 -8.57 11.49 -3.04
C GLN A 21 -8.32 10.90 -1.67
N THR A 22 -9.33 10.26 -1.09
CA THR A 22 -9.23 9.57 0.19
C THR A 22 -8.21 8.44 0.04
N THR A 23 -7.16 8.42 0.87
CA THR A 23 -6.12 7.39 0.82
C THR A 23 -6.08 6.62 2.14
N PHE A 24 -5.63 5.37 2.08
CA PHE A 24 -5.22 4.66 3.27
C PHE A 24 -3.73 4.34 3.21
N ARG A 25 -3.12 4.33 4.38
CA ARG A 25 -1.68 4.19 4.55
C ARG A 25 -1.37 3.25 5.70
N PHE A 26 -0.24 2.58 5.62
CA PHE A 26 0.31 1.83 6.74
C PHE A 26 1.82 1.91 6.73
N PHE A 27 2.40 1.71 7.91
CA PHE A 27 3.83 1.64 8.08
C PHE A 27 4.27 0.20 8.28
N ILE A 28 5.43 -0.10 7.74
CA ILE A 28 6.17 -1.33 7.95
C ILE A 28 7.44 -0.95 8.69
N LYS A 29 7.69 -1.54 9.86
CA LYS A 29 8.89 -1.24 10.67
C LYS A 29 9.69 -2.52 10.97
N PRO A 30 10.99 -2.47 11.24
CA PRO A 30 11.72 -3.64 11.74
C PRO A 30 11.19 -4.12 13.11
N TYR A 31 11.19 -5.44 13.32
CA TYR A 31 10.88 -6.11 14.60
C TYR A 31 12.14 -6.66 15.29
N PRO A 32 12.27 -6.54 16.62
CA PRO A 32 11.50 -5.63 17.49
C PRO A 32 11.82 -4.17 17.13
N GLY A 33 10.90 -3.24 17.41
CA GLY A 33 10.95 -1.81 16.97
C GLY A 33 12.37 -1.25 16.88
N GLY A 34 12.73 -0.78 15.68
CA GLY A 34 14.12 -0.63 15.24
C GLY A 34 15.09 0.04 16.21
N TYR A 35 16.27 -0.56 16.34
CA TYR A 35 17.45 0.17 16.77
C TYR A 35 17.76 1.24 15.71
N PRO A 36 17.78 2.54 16.03
CA PRO A 36 18.33 3.51 15.10
C PRO A 36 19.78 3.07 14.81
N LEU A 37 20.17 3.05 13.53
CA LEU A 37 21.59 2.92 13.19
C LEU A 37 22.29 4.10 13.85
N THR A 38 23.14 3.83 14.84
CA THR A 38 23.92 4.89 15.48
C THR A 38 24.82 5.54 14.43
N PRO A 39 24.99 6.88 14.44
CA PRO A 39 25.82 7.59 13.46
C PRO A 39 27.23 6.99 13.29
N LYS A 40 27.79 6.39 14.35
CA LYS A 40 29.06 5.65 14.33
C LYS A 40 29.07 4.43 13.39
N LYS A 41 27.97 3.68 13.32
CA LYS A 41 27.87 2.53 12.38
C LYS A 41 27.76 3.01 10.94
N ILE A 42 27.07 4.13 10.71
CA ILE A 42 26.95 4.74 9.38
C ILE A 42 28.31 5.28 8.92
N SER A 43 29.06 5.97 9.78
CA SER A 43 30.39 6.50 9.42
C SER A 43 31.38 5.39 9.08
N SER A 44 31.42 4.31 9.87
CA SER A 44 32.32 3.17 9.62
C SER A 44 32.07 2.45 8.29
N LEU A 45 30.86 2.59 7.72
CA LEU A 45 30.49 2.00 6.43
C LEU A 45 30.85 2.90 5.25
N LEU A 46 31.04 4.21 5.48
CA LEU A 46 31.41 5.20 4.47
C LEU A 46 32.93 5.25 4.24
N ASP A 47 33.72 4.74 5.18
CA ASP A 47 35.20 4.75 5.12
C ASP A 47 35.81 3.73 4.13
N THR A 48 35.01 2.94 3.40
CA THR A 48 35.50 1.99 2.38
C THR A 48 35.07 2.38 0.96
N PRO A 49 35.90 3.14 0.20
CA PRO A 49 35.46 3.90 -0.97
C PRO A 49 35.69 3.20 -2.33
N SER A 50 35.55 1.87 -2.44
CA SER A 50 35.61 1.15 -3.73
C SER A 50 34.24 1.15 -4.42
N LYS A 51 34.05 2.22 -5.19
CA LYS A 51 32.84 2.72 -5.87
C LYS A 51 32.36 1.86 -7.04
N VAL A 52 31.61 0.80 -6.74
CA VAL A 52 30.45 0.21 -7.49
C VAL A 52 29.82 -0.81 -6.53
N VAL A 53 30.68 -1.52 -5.79
CA VAL A 53 30.32 -2.44 -4.71
C VAL A 53 29.71 -1.71 -3.52
N ALA A 54 30.12 -0.48 -3.20
CA ALA A 54 29.50 0.31 -2.14
C ALA A 54 27.99 0.52 -2.36
N HIS A 55 27.49 0.74 -3.58
CA HIS A 55 26.05 0.86 -3.81
C HIS A 55 25.32 -0.49 -3.68
N ALA A 56 25.95 -1.59 -4.14
CA ALA A 56 25.40 -2.93 -4.01
C ALA A 56 25.44 -3.46 -2.56
N VAL A 57 26.48 -3.12 -1.79
CA VAL A 57 26.67 -3.47 -0.38
C VAL A 57 25.86 -2.55 0.52
N ILE A 58 25.76 -1.25 0.23
CA ILE A 58 24.82 -0.35 0.94
C ILE A 58 23.40 -0.80 0.66
N ASN A 59 23.02 -1.21 -0.56
CA ASN A 59 21.68 -1.74 -0.80
C ASN A 59 21.46 -3.13 -0.19
N ALA A 60 22.43 -4.05 -0.26
CA ALA A 60 22.32 -5.39 0.32
C ALA A 60 22.41 -5.38 1.86
N GLN A 61 23.17 -4.46 2.46
CA GLN A 61 23.24 -4.24 3.90
C GLN A 61 22.11 -3.33 4.39
N ALA A 62 21.66 -2.34 3.61
CA ALA A 62 20.42 -1.63 3.89
C ALA A 62 19.24 -2.59 3.89
N GLN A 63 19.19 -3.62 3.05
CA GLN A 63 18.17 -4.68 3.21
C GLN A 63 18.36 -5.51 4.49
N LYS A 64 19.60 -5.67 4.98
CA LYS A 64 19.91 -6.28 6.28
C LYS A 64 19.55 -5.39 7.48
N TYR A 65 19.48 -4.06 7.31
CA TYR A 65 19.29 -3.06 8.38
C TYR A 65 17.99 -2.23 8.27
N LEU A 66 17.34 -2.22 7.12
CA LEU A 66 16.08 -1.56 6.76
C LEU A 66 15.15 -2.60 6.10
N PRO A 67 14.75 -3.66 6.81
CA PRO A 67 13.89 -4.71 6.27
C PRO A 67 12.50 -4.19 5.87
N SER A 68 12.17 -2.95 6.23
CA SER A 68 10.93 -2.25 5.89
C SER A 68 10.91 -1.61 4.50
N VAL A 69 12.06 -1.43 3.82
CA VAL A 69 12.13 -0.77 2.51
C VAL A 69 11.98 -1.79 1.38
N GLY A 70 11.20 -1.43 0.36
CA GLY A 70 11.02 -2.30 -0.81
C GLY A 70 10.02 -3.44 -0.62
N MET A 71 9.22 -3.42 0.45
CA MET A 71 8.12 -4.36 0.63
C MET A 71 7.02 -4.06 -0.36
N THR A 72 6.67 -5.07 -1.17
CA THR A 72 5.59 -4.94 -2.12
C THR A 72 4.25 -5.28 -1.47
N ALA A 73 3.25 -4.47 -1.76
CA ALA A 73 1.87 -4.70 -1.37
C ALA A 73 0.95 -4.53 -2.58
N PHE A 74 -0.20 -5.20 -2.52
CA PHE A 74 -1.24 -5.12 -3.53
C PHE A 74 -2.59 -4.80 -2.91
N TYR A 75 -3.37 -3.98 -3.60
CA TYR A 75 -4.74 -3.68 -3.20
C TYR A 75 -5.58 -3.33 -4.44
N GLN A 76 -6.68 -4.05 -4.66
CA GLN A 76 -7.61 -3.80 -5.77
C GLN A 76 -6.96 -3.62 -7.17
N GLY A 77 -6.00 -4.49 -7.52
CA GLY A 77 -5.32 -4.39 -8.82
C GLY A 77 -4.29 -3.26 -8.91
N MET A 78 -3.98 -2.59 -7.80
CA MET A 78 -2.83 -1.71 -7.68
C MET A 78 -1.67 -2.40 -6.96
N MET A 79 -0.46 -1.97 -7.28
CA MET A 79 0.77 -2.36 -6.62
C MET A 79 1.42 -1.11 -6.01
N SER A 80 1.88 -1.22 -4.77
CA SER A 80 2.63 -0.17 -4.07
C SER A 80 3.84 -0.80 -3.40
N ILE A 81 4.91 -0.03 -3.23
CA ILE A 81 6.17 -0.49 -2.64
C ILE A 81 6.47 0.44 -1.47
N SER A 82 6.88 -0.12 -0.34
CA SER A 82 7.24 0.68 0.82
C SER A 82 8.47 1.56 0.56
N ASP A 83 8.38 2.82 0.98
CA ASP A 83 9.45 3.80 0.85
C ASP A 83 10.52 3.64 1.95
N VAL A 84 11.41 4.63 2.06
CA VAL A 84 12.49 4.67 3.05
C VAL A 84 12.02 4.65 4.50
N ASP A 85 10.80 5.17 4.76
CA ASP A 85 10.16 5.19 6.07
C ASP A 85 9.28 3.94 6.30
N GLY A 86 9.24 3.03 5.32
CA GLY A 86 8.37 1.86 5.34
C GLY A 86 6.90 2.18 5.08
N LEU A 87 6.59 3.38 4.57
CA LEU A 87 5.24 3.79 4.27
C LEU A 87 4.75 3.15 2.98
N VAL A 88 3.55 2.58 3.03
CA VAL A 88 2.80 2.12 1.86
C VAL A 88 1.48 2.88 1.81
N SER A 89 1.11 3.35 0.62
CA SER A 89 -0.11 4.14 0.40
C SER A 89 -0.92 3.61 -0.79
N PHE A 90 -2.24 3.62 -0.64
CA PHE A 90 -3.21 3.29 -1.68
C PHE A 90 -4.41 4.26 -1.64
N PRO A 91 -5.06 4.54 -2.78
CA PRO A 91 -6.36 5.18 -2.81
C PRO A 91 -7.43 4.25 -2.22
N ILE A 92 -8.36 4.83 -1.46
CA ILE A 92 -9.52 4.11 -0.95
C ILE A 92 -10.55 4.00 -2.07
N ALA A 93 -10.87 2.76 -2.45
CA ALA A 93 -11.92 2.46 -3.41
C ALA A 93 -13.21 1.91 -2.76
N GLN A 94 -13.15 1.57 -1.47
CA GLN A 94 -14.29 1.01 -0.73
C GLN A 94 -14.95 2.06 0.18
N LYS A 95 -16.26 1.94 0.41
CA LYS A 95 -17.00 2.83 1.30
C LYS A 95 -16.82 2.49 2.78
N SER A 96 -16.66 1.21 3.09
CA SER A 96 -16.52 0.72 4.47
C SER A 96 -15.05 0.68 4.90
N PRO A 97 -14.72 1.07 6.14
CA PRO A 97 -13.36 0.99 6.67
C PRO A 97 -13.05 -0.43 7.18
N LYS A 98 -13.17 -1.42 6.28
CA LYS A 98 -12.92 -2.84 6.56
C LYS A 98 -11.92 -3.40 5.56
N PHE A 99 -10.84 -4.00 6.04
CA PHE A 99 -9.81 -4.59 5.19
C PHE A 99 -9.60 -6.05 5.57
N THR A 100 -9.32 -6.87 4.58
CA THR A 100 -8.72 -8.20 4.80
C THR A 100 -7.26 -8.11 4.43
N LEU A 101 -6.36 -8.19 5.41
CA LEU A 101 -4.93 -8.24 5.18
C LEU A 101 -4.51 -9.70 4.95
N VAL A 102 -3.76 -9.95 3.88
CA VAL A 102 -3.18 -11.25 3.55
C VAL A 102 -1.67 -11.10 3.49
N ALA A 103 -0.97 -11.77 4.40
CA ALA A 103 0.49 -11.87 4.39
C ALA A 103 0.87 -13.18 3.72
N THR A 104 1.43 -13.12 2.51
CA THR A 104 1.78 -14.31 1.72
C THR A 104 3.06 -14.08 0.90
N PRO A 105 3.90 -15.11 0.67
CA PRO A 105 5.13 -14.95 -0.11
C PRO A 105 4.89 -14.58 -1.58
N SER A 106 3.81 -15.05 -2.18
CA SER A 106 3.52 -14.93 -3.62
C SER A 106 2.02 -14.99 -3.87
N ILE A 107 1.61 -14.34 -4.95
CA ILE A 107 0.24 -14.41 -5.48
C ILE A 107 0.31 -14.71 -6.97
N PHE A 108 -0.76 -15.27 -7.53
CA PHE A 108 -0.88 -15.52 -8.97
C PHE A 108 -2.32 -15.27 -9.44
N PRO A 109 -2.51 -14.84 -10.69
CA PRO A 109 -3.84 -14.68 -11.26
C PRO A 109 -4.42 -16.02 -11.67
N VAL A 110 -5.72 -16.18 -11.44
CA VAL A 110 -6.54 -17.24 -12.04
C VAL A 110 -7.30 -16.64 -13.21
N PHE A 111 -7.19 -17.26 -14.38
CA PHE A 111 -7.80 -16.76 -15.61
C PHE A 111 -9.13 -17.45 -15.90
N THR A 112 -10.03 -16.74 -16.55
CA THR A 112 -11.20 -17.31 -17.22
C THR A 112 -10.78 -18.07 -18.49
N ALA A 113 -11.71 -18.82 -19.09
CA ALA A 113 -11.51 -19.42 -20.41
C ALA A 113 -11.20 -18.37 -21.50
N THR A 114 -11.64 -17.12 -21.32
CA THR A 114 -11.37 -15.98 -22.21
C THR A 114 -10.03 -15.29 -21.93
N ARG A 115 -9.16 -15.87 -21.09
CA ARG A 115 -7.85 -15.32 -20.68
C ARG A 115 -7.90 -14.00 -19.91
N GLN A 116 -9.04 -13.67 -19.32
CA GLN A 116 -9.17 -12.50 -18.44
C GLN A 116 -8.87 -12.91 -16.99
N VAL A 117 -8.21 -12.03 -16.22
CA VAL A 117 -7.98 -12.27 -14.79
C VAL A 117 -9.32 -12.30 -14.07
N ASN A 118 -9.68 -13.46 -13.50
CA ASN A 118 -10.90 -13.63 -12.72
C ASN A 118 -10.70 -13.19 -11.27
N HIS A 119 -9.62 -13.69 -10.65
CA HIS A 119 -9.24 -13.34 -9.28
C HIS A 119 -7.75 -13.65 -9.05
N MET A 120 -7.26 -13.30 -7.86
CA MET A 120 -5.92 -13.64 -7.42
C MET A 120 -5.99 -14.75 -6.36
N GLU A 121 -5.03 -15.64 -6.40
CA GLU A 121 -4.82 -16.67 -5.38
C GLU A 121 -3.40 -16.58 -4.78
N TRP A 122 -3.19 -17.24 -3.63
CA TRP A 122 -1.86 -17.45 -3.04
C TRP A 122 -1.42 -18.91 -3.21
N ASP A 123 -0.10 -19.14 -3.16
CA ASP A 123 0.52 -20.43 -3.53
C ASP A 123 0.76 -21.38 -2.34
N ASP A 124 0.99 -20.82 -1.15
CA ASP A 124 1.46 -21.58 0.01
C ASP A 124 0.64 -21.23 1.26
N GLU A 125 -0.18 -22.16 1.74
CA GLU A 125 -0.99 -21.98 2.95
C GLU A 125 -0.14 -21.91 4.23
N ASP A 126 0.92 -22.71 4.34
CA ASP A 126 1.76 -22.80 5.54
C ASP A 126 2.54 -21.51 5.81
N ASP A 127 2.87 -20.78 4.75
CA ASP A 127 3.53 -19.47 4.83
C ASP A 127 2.55 -18.28 4.69
N THR A 128 1.23 -18.51 4.72
CA THR A 128 0.20 -17.46 4.59
C THR A 128 -0.57 -17.21 5.89
N ALA A 129 -0.86 -15.94 6.17
CA ALA A 129 -1.73 -15.54 7.28
C ALA A 129 -2.73 -14.47 6.83
N MET A 130 -3.93 -14.50 7.41
CA MET A 130 -5.02 -13.57 7.10
C MET A 130 -5.47 -12.84 8.37
N TYR A 131 -5.77 -11.55 8.25
CA TYR A 131 -6.22 -10.71 9.35
C TYR A 131 -7.39 -9.84 8.90
N GLY A 132 -8.42 -9.74 9.75
CA GLY A 132 -9.49 -8.77 9.60
C GLY A 132 -9.12 -7.47 10.30
N ILE A 133 -9.25 -6.35 9.60
CA ILE A 133 -8.98 -5.00 10.13
C ILE A 133 -10.24 -4.15 9.94
N GLU A 134 -10.84 -3.69 11.04
CA GLU A 134 -12.08 -2.90 10.99
C GLU A 134 -11.96 -1.63 11.84
N ARG A 135 -12.35 -0.48 11.29
CA ARG A 135 -12.48 0.75 12.08
C ARG A 135 -13.82 0.77 12.79
N LEU A 136 -13.77 0.88 14.11
CA LEU A 136 -14.93 0.98 14.99
C LEU A 136 -14.86 2.30 15.76
N GLN A 137 -16.02 2.72 16.29
CA GLN A 137 -16.09 3.84 17.23
C GLN A 137 -16.54 3.30 18.59
N ASP A 138 -15.80 3.65 19.64
CA ASP A 138 -16.19 3.29 20.99
C ASP A 138 -17.38 4.14 21.46
N LYS A 139 -18.39 3.50 22.06
CA LYS A 139 -19.64 4.18 22.41
C LYS A 139 -19.47 5.16 23.57
N ALA A 140 -18.56 4.87 24.50
CA ALA A 140 -18.34 5.65 25.71
C ALA A 140 -17.42 6.85 25.47
N THR A 141 -16.24 6.60 24.90
CA THR A 141 -15.20 7.60 24.65
C THR A 141 -15.38 8.36 23.33
N LYS A 142 -16.23 7.86 22.43
CA LYS A 142 -16.41 8.36 21.05
C LYS A 142 -15.14 8.34 20.18
N LEU A 143 -14.07 7.72 20.66
CA LEU A 143 -12.82 7.57 19.92
C LEU A 143 -12.94 6.50 18.84
N TYR A 144 -12.30 6.73 17.71
CA TYR A 144 -12.15 5.73 16.67
C TYR A 144 -10.96 4.82 16.97
N TYR A 145 -11.08 3.55 16.60
CA TYR A 145 -9.99 2.59 16.71
C TYR A 145 -10.05 1.55 15.59
N TRP A 146 -8.89 1.01 15.25
CA TRP A 146 -8.78 -0.19 14.43
C TRP A 146 -8.79 -1.41 15.32
N GLN A 147 -9.71 -2.33 15.05
CA GLN A 147 -9.70 -3.67 15.59
C GLN A 147 -9.03 -4.59 14.58
N VAL A 148 -7.93 -5.22 14.98
CA VAL A 148 -7.23 -6.26 14.20
C VAL A 148 -7.48 -7.61 14.86
N LYS A 149 -7.82 -8.62 14.06
CA LYS A 149 -7.99 -10.01 14.51
C LYS A 149 -7.44 -10.97 13.47
N ALA A 150 -6.68 -11.97 13.89
CA ALA A 150 -6.35 -13.10 13.03
C ALA A 150 -7.63 -13.78 12.51
N GLN A 151 -7.60 -14.21 11.26
CA GLN A 151 -8.67 -14.93 10.59
C GLN A 151 -8.17 -16.29 10.14
N LYS A 152 -9.06 -17.29 10.17
CA LYS A 152 -8.78 -18.58 9.56
C LYS A 152 -8.69 -18.39 8.05
N LEU A 153 -7.72 -19.06 7.42
CA LEU A 153 -7.64 -19.10 5.97
C LEU A 153 -8.91 -19.76 5.42
N PRO A 154 -9.53 -19.20 4.36
CA PRO A 154 -10.64 -19.86 3.69
C PRO A 154 -10.16 -21.14 2.99
N THR A 155 -11.07 -22.10 2.80
CA THR A 155 -10.78 -23.38 2.11
C THR A 155 -10.31 -23.19 0.66
N LYS A 156 -10.70 -22.09 0.03
CA LYS A 156 -10.23 -21.72 -1.32
C LYS A 156 -9.19 -20.62 -1.16
N GLN A 157 -8.06 -20.75 -1.85
CA GLN A 157 -6.92 -19.84 -1.77
C GLN A 157 -7.15 -18.49 -2.45
N ARG A 158 -8.40 -18.01 -2.45
CA ARG A 158 -8.84 -16.81 -3.16
C ARG A 158 -8.68 -15.57 -2.29
N ILE A 159 -7.98 -14.58 -2.82
CA ILE A 159 -7.85 -13.26 -2.21
C ILE A 159 -9.17 -12.49 -2.36
N PRO A 160 -9.75 -11.95 -1.28
CA PRO A 160 -10.94 -11.10 -1.37
C PRO A 160 -10.70 -9.87 -2.25
N GLU A 161 -11.76 -9.34 -2.87
CA GLU A 161 -11.62 -8.17 -3.76
C GLU A 161 -11.08 -6.93 -3.03
N SER A 162 -11.48 -6.72 -1.76
CA SER A 162 -10.92 -5.69 -0.87
C SER A 162 -9.69 -6.16 -0.08
N GLY A 163 -9.06 -7.24 -0.53
CA GLY A 163 -7.86 -7.80 0.07
C GLY A 163 -6.66 -6.87 -0.10
N LEU A 164 -6.05 -6.48 1.02
CA LEU A 164 -4.73 -5.90 1.07
C LEU A 164 -3.73 -7.05 1.19
N VAL A 165 -2.90 -7.24 0.17
CA VAL A 165 -1.86 -8.27 0.18
C VAL A 165 -0.53 -7.63 0.51
N VAL A 166 0.24 -8.24 1.41
CA VAL A 166 1.63 -7.87 1.69
C VAL A 166 2.53 -9.05 1.35
N CYS A 167 3.48 -8.85 0.45
CA CYS A 167 4.39 -9.89 -0.03
C CYS A 167 5.46 -10.25 1.03
N SER A 168 5.08 -11.11 1.97
CA SER A 168 5.95 -11.64 3.01
C SER A 168 5.43 -12.98 3.50
N LYS A 169 6.34 -13.89 3.89
CA LYS A 169 5.92 -15.08 4.63
C LYS A 169 5.31 -14.66 5.96
N ALA A 170 4.24 -15.31 6.40
CA ALA A 170 3.59 -15.04 7.69
C ALA A 170 4.59 -15.03 8.85
N LYS A 171 5.53 -15.99 8.88
CA LYS A 171 6.58 -16.04 9.91
C LYS A 171 7.55 -14.86 9.93
N HIS A 172 7.63 -14.07 8.85
CA HIS A 172 8.49 -12.88 8.75
C HIS A 172 7.73 -11.56 8.94
N LEU A 173 6.40 -11.59 9.06
CA LEU A 173 5.58 -10.40 9.28
C LEU A 173 4.80 -10.55 10.59
N TYR A 174 5.03 -9.63 11.52
CA TYR A 174 4.23 -9.47 12.72
C TYR A 174 3.16 -8.41 12.48
N VAL A 175 1.90 -8.80 12.64
CA VAL A 175 0.75 -7.89 12.60
C VAL A 175 0.22 -7.78 14.04
N PRO A 176 0.21 -6.59 14.66
CA PRO A 176 -0.30 -6.44 16.01
C PRO A 176 -1.81 -6.66 16.03
N GLU A 177 -2.26 -7.65 16.79
CA GLU A 177 -3.67 -7.91 17.04
C GLU A 177 -4.21 -7.03 18.18
N GLY A 178 -5.52 -6.83 18.21
CA GLY A 178 -6.19 -6.02 19.23
C GLY A 178 -6.60 -4.64 18.72
N ILE A 179 -6.57 -3.66 19.61
CA ILE A 179 -7.11 -2.31 19.40
C ILE A 179 -5.97 -1.32 19.20
N THR A 180 -6.04 -0.51 18.14
CA THR A 180 -5.15 0.63 17.91
C THR A 180 -5.98 1.89 17.74
N VAL A 181 -5.84 2.87 18.63
CA VAL A 181 -6.55 4.15 18.53
C VAL A 181 -6.19 4.86 17.23
N THR A 182 -7.19 5.46 16.59
CA THR A 182 -7.03 6.25 15.37
C THR A 182 -7.90 7.49 15.45
N TRP A 183 -7.71 8.44 14.53
CA TRP A 183 -8.51 9.66 14.48
C TRP A 183 -9.45 9.66 13.29
N GLU A 184 -10.43 10.55 13.34
CA GLU A 184 -11.29 10.84 12.21
C GLU A 184 -10.55 11.74 11.23
N GLY A 185 -10.30 11.23 10.02
CA GLY A 185 -9.59 11.96 8.98
C GLY A 185 -9.93 11.43 7.59
N SER A 186 -9.58 12.23 6.58
CA SER A 186 -9.63 11.86 5.16
C SER A 186 -8.60 10.80 4.79
N GLU A 187 -7.63 10.55 5.67
CA GLU A 187 -6.63 9.50 5.52
C GLU A 187 -6.89 8.40 6.55
N TRP A 188 -6.91 7.15 6.09
CA TRP A 188 -7.03 6.00 6.99
C TRP A 188 -5.64 5.43 7.26
N ILE A 189 -5.12 5.65 8.46
CA ILE A 189 -3.83 5.08 8.86
C ILE A 189 -4.07 3.77 9.59
N LEU A 190 -3.79 2.66 8.91
CA LEU A 190 -3.91 1.32 9.47
C LEU A 190 -2.79 1.07 10.50
N PRO A 191 -2.97 0.08 11.40
CA PRO A 191 -1.95 -0.29 12.36
C PRO A 191 -0.60 -0.62 11.71
N THR A 192 0.48 -0.21 12.38
CA THR A 192 1.84 -0.48 11.91
C THR A 192 2.13 -1.98 11.95
N MET A 193 2.67 -2.53 10.87
CA MET A 193 3.15 -3.90 10.81
C MET A 193 4.66 -3.96 11.01
N TYR A 194 5.17 -5.10 11.47
CA TYR A 194 6.59 -5.24 11.77
C TYR A 194 7.24 -6.42 11.04
N VAL A 195 8.38 -6.19 10.43
CA VAL A 195 9.13 -7.20 9.68
C VAL A 195 10.17 -7.84 10.59
N LYS A 196 10.09 -9.15 10.74
CA LYS A 196 11.06 -9.94 11.49
C LYS A 196 12.31 -10.23 10.65
N LYS A 197 13.38 -10.64 11.31
CA LYS A 197 14.62 -11.08 10.65
C LYS A 197 14.34 -12.19 9.61
N GLY A 198 15.16 -12.24 8.57
CA GLY A 198 15.05 -13.24 7.49
C GLY A 198 14.18 -12.81 6.31
N PHE A 199 13.62 -11.60 6.33
CA PHE A 199 12.99 -11.01 5.17
C PHE A 199 14.03 -10.64 4.10
N ASN A 200 13.79 -11.07 2.85
CA ASN A 200 14.63 -10.75 1.70
C ASN A 200 13.78 -9.94 0.71
N SER A 201 13.88 -8.62 0.75
CA SER A 201 13.06 -7.73 -0.06
C SER A 201 13.36 -7.87 -1.55
N ALA A 202 14.62 -8.08 -1.95
CA ALA A 202 14.99 -8.29 -3.34
C ALA A 202 14.29 -9.50 -3.97
N LYS A 203 14.30 -10.65 -3.28
CA LYS A 203 13.60 -11.86 -3.74
C LYS A 203 12.09 -11.59 -3.88
N ARG A 204 11.48 -10.90 -2.91
CA ARG A 204 10.03 -10.62 -2.91
C ARG A 204 9.63 -9.60 -3.96
N ALA A 205 10.48 -8.61 -4.25
CA ALA A 205 10.27 -7.68 -5.34
C ALA A 205 10.30 -8.39 -6.70
N LEU A 206 11.19 -9.37 -6.89
CA LEU A 206 11.22 -10.19 -8.11
C LEU A 206 9.97 -11.06 -8.25
N ASP A 207 9.48 -11.67 -7.17
CA ASP A 207 8.23 -12.43 -7.16
C ASP A 207 7.04 -11.53 -7.55
N ALA A 208 6.96 -10.33 -6.96
CA ALA A 208 5.92 -9.36 -7.27
C ALA A 208 6.01 -8.83 -8.72
N ALA A 209 7.21 -8.67 -9.27
CA ALA A 209 7.40 -8.23 -10.65
C ALA A 209 6.77 -9.18 -11.68
N ARG A 210 6.69 -10.49 -11.38
CA ARG A 210 6.05 -11.49 -12.26
C ARG A 210 4.56 -11.26 -12.44
N VAL A 211 3.91 -10.75 -11.40
CA VAL A 211 2.48 -10.44 -11.43
C VAL A 211 2.18 -8.99 -11.77
N ARG A 212 3.16 -8.08 -11.68
CA ARG A 212 3.00 -6.64 -11.96
C ARG A 212 2.23 -6.34 -13.25
N ARG A 213 2.40 -7.12 -14.31
CA ARG A 213 1.67 -6.96 -15.58
C ARG A 213 0.14 -7.04 -15.47
N PHE A 214 -0.38 -7.67 -14.42
CA PHE A 214 -1.81 -7.79 -14.13
C PHE A 214 -2.32 -6.66 -13.22
N PHE A 215 -1.43 -5.76 -12.80
CA PHE A 215 -1.74 -4.63 -11.95
C PHE A 215 -1.47 -3.34 -12.72
N ALA A 216 -2.45 -2.45 -12.74
CA ALA A 216 -2.31 -1.17 -13.42
C ALA A 216 -2.39 -0.03 -12.41
N PRO A 217 -1.56 1.02 -12.56
CA PRO A 217 -1.79 2.25 -11.80
C PRO A 217 -3.16 2.81 -12.16
N MET A 218 -3.92 3.27 -11.16
CA MET A 218 -5.17 3.97 -11.44
C MET A 218 -4.84 5.32 -12.05
N SER A 219 -5.18 5.51 -13.33
CA SER A 219 -5.19 6.87 -13.89
C SER A 219 -6.50 7.53 -13.45
N SER A 220 -6.36 8.66 -12.75
CA SER A 220 -7.47 9.57 -12.56
C SER A 220 -7.78 10.19 -13.92
N GLY A 221 -8.76 9.63 -14.62
CA GLY A 221 -9.28 10.21 -15.85
C GLY A 221 -10.36 11.24 -15.51
N LEU A 222 -10.41 12.34 -16.26
CA LEU A 222 -11.57 13.22 -16.24
C LEU A 222 -12.59 12.68 -17.25
N LYS A 223 -13.76 12.26 -16.78
CA LYS A 223 -14.88 11.90 -17.67
C LYS A 223 -15.69 13.16 -17.94
N LYS A 224 -15.81 13.54 -19.22
CA LYS A 224 -16.71 14.63 -19.64
C LYS A 224 -18.16 14.22 -19.38
N ILE A 225 -18.88 15.03 -18.62
CA ILE A 225 -20.33 14.95 -18.38
C ILE A 225 -21.02 16.13 -19.07
N LYS A 226 -22.36 16.09 -19.21
CA LYS A 226 -23.14 17.03 -20.04
C LYS A 226 -22.82 18.52 -19.75
N HIS A 227 -22.46 18.85 -18.51
CA HIS A 227 -22.12 20.21 -18.08
C HIS A 227 -20.77 20.32 -17.32
N GLY A 228 -19.79 19.45 -17.59
CA GLY A 228 -18.50 19.56 -16.92
C GLY A 228 -17.58 18.34 -17.06
N TYR A 229 -16.63 18.23 -16.13
CA TYR A 229 -15.77 17.07 -15.98
C TYR A 229 -15.96 16.49 -14.57
N GLN A 230 -16.11 15.18 -14.48
CA GLN A 230 -16.13 14.46 -13.21
C GLN A 230 -14.88 13.60 -13.11
N ALA A 231 -14.21 13.64 -11.95
CA ALA A 231 -13.14 12.71 -11.66
C ALA A 231 -13.69 11.28 -11.73
N HIS A 232 -13.12 10.47 -12.62
CA HIS A 232 -13.50 9.09 -12.82
C HIS A 232 -12.25 8.23 -12.75
N VAL A 233 -12.23 7.28 -11.83
CA VAL A 233 -11.16 6.30 -11.73
C VAL A 233 -11.34 5.29 -12.87
N ARG A 234 -10.47 5.32 -13.88
CA ARG A 234 -10.43 4.29 -14.92
C ARG A 234 -9.38 3.26 -14.49
N ARG A 235 -9.80 2.01 -14.28
CA ARG A 235 -8.85 0.88 -14.32
C ARG A 235 -8.41 0.74 -15.78
N TYR A 236 -7.11 0.84 -16.06
CA TYR A 236 -6.62 0.34 -17.35
C TYR A 236 -6.94 -1.14 -17.38
N GLY A 237 -7.70 -1.58 -18.38
CA GLY A 237 -7.82 -2.99 -18.68
C GLY A 237 -6.42 -3.50 -19.02
N GLY A 238 -5.79 -4.17 -18.06
CA GLY A 238 -4.76 -5.14 -18.39
C GLY A 238 -5.42 -6.21 -19.26
N LEU A 239 -4.77 -6.49 -20.39
CA LEU A 239 -5.16 -7.44 -21.45
C LEU A 239 -5.98 -8.64 -20.98
#